data_AF-A0ABD5YB13-F1
#
_entry.id   AF-A0ABD5YB13-F1
#
_cell.length_a   1.000
_cell.length_b   1.000
_cell.length_c   1.000
_cell.angle_alpha   90.00
_cell.angle_beta   90.00
_cell.angle_gamma   90.00
#
_symmetry.space_group_name_H-M   'P 1'
#
loop_
_entity.id
_entity.type
_entity.pdbx_description
1 polymer ?
#
loop_
_entity_poly.entity_id
_entity_poly.type
_entity_poly.pdbx_seq_one_letter_code
_entity_poly.pdbx_strand_id
1 'polypeptide(L)'
;MRQDPIPATVADRLSGAARRLRAARRSALERVAVEETEWEYAGRTWSWPAGEARTYFRELAPGEREVLDELTAELDEVVEARDPDALPAESRAEVVGIGTGRVAVEITGPIGGRLEAEGPEAPDCDALVAKLARYGPSAEMGDGRPQNRRERRIWSAVESHPFLPVLAGDPDGGWIAMPRADVPPDESVRDEALDRVRAALAPHRDRFHFDELKPENVGAYRGRYWIVDYGRPAGDPLFVEPPDESEPHPTGTSTEPGADAGENPQDRSHES
;
A
#
# COMPACT_ATOMS: atom_id res chain seq x y z
N MET A 1 -2.42 -14.00 -20.16
CA MET A 1 -1.64 -15.21 -19.79
C MET A 1 -2.22 -15.71 -18.48
N ARG A 2 -2.67 -16.97 -18.41
CA ARG A 2 -3.04 -17.59 -17.13
C ARG A 2 -1.79 -18.23 -16.56
N GLN A 3 -1.28 -17.69 -15.45
CA GLN A 3 -0.45 -18.48 -14.53
C GLN A 3 -1.38 -19.38 -13.72
N ASP A 4 -0.86 -20.51 -13.27
CA ASP A 4 -1.63 -21.45 -12.45
C ASP A 4 -2.06 -20.79 -11.13
N PRO A 5 -3.24 -21.15 -10.60
CA PRO A 5 -3.71 -20.60 -9.33
C PRO A 5 -2.77 -21.01 -8.19
N ILE A 6 -2.60 -20.10 -7.23
CA ILE A 6 -1.80 -20.37 -6.03
C ILE A 6 -2.38 -21.58 -5.28
N PRO A 7 -1.53 -22.53 -4.81
CA PRO A 7 -2.00 -23.68 -4.06
C PRO A 7 -2.83 -23.26 -2.83
N ALA A 8 -3.94 -23.97 -2.57
CA ALA A 8 -4.83 -23.67 -1.45
C ALA A 8 -4.10 -23.66 -0.09
N THR A 9 -3.17 -24.59 0.11
CA THR A 9 -2.35 -24.65 1.33
C THR A 9 -1.55 -23.36 1.55
N VAL A 10 -0.99 -22.78 0.49
CA VAL A 10 -0.23 -21.52 0.54
C VAL A 10 -1.17 -20.36 0.82
N ALA A 11 -2.32 -20.33 0.15
CA ALA A 11 -3.36 -19.32 0.40
C ALA A 11 -3.83 -19.35 1.88
N ASP A 12 -3.95 -20.54 2.48
CA ASP A 12 -4.30 -20.70 3.89
C ASP A 12 -3.20 -20.18 4.82
N ARG A 13 -1.92 -20.46 4.53
CA ARG A 13 -0.77 -19.91 5.29
C ARG A 13 -0.73 -18.39 5.21
N LEU A 14 -0.87 -17.81 4.02
CA LEU A 14 -0.93 -16.35 3.83
C LEU A 14 -2.09 -15.71 4.59
N SER A 15 -3.26 -16.37 4.62
CA SER A 15 -4.43 -15.92 5.38
C SER A 15 -4.22 -16.02 6.89
N GLY A 16 -3.52 -17.05 7.36
CA GLY A 16 -3.07 -17.18 8.75
C GLY A 16 -2.10 -16.07 9.15
N ALA A 17 -1.03 -15.90 8.37
CA ALA A 17 0.00 -14.90 8.59
C ALA A 17 -0.57 -13.47 8.57
N ALA A 18 -1.42 -13.11 7.60
CA ALA A 18 -2.04 -11.79 7.55
C ALA A 18 -2.87 -11.48 8.81
N ARG A 19 -3.61 -12.47 9.35
CA ARG A 19 -4.36 -12.29 10.60
C ARG A 19 -3.44 -12.09 11.80
N ARG A 20 -2.40 -12.93 11.94
CA ARG A 20 -1.41 -12.83 13.02
C ARG A 20 -0.62 -11.52 12.96
N LEU A 21 -0.21 -11.10 11.75
CA LEU A 21 0.52 -9.85 11.49
C LEU A 21 -0.29 -8.64 11.95
N ARG A 22 -1.58 -8.58 11.58
CA ARG A 22 -2.49 -7.53 12.03
C ARG A 22 -2.67 -7.51 13.55
N ALA A 23 -2.83 -8.68 14.17
CA ALA A 23 -2.94 -8.78 15.62
C ALA A 23 -1.66 -8.30 16.32
N ALA A 24 -0.48 -8.73 15.86
CA ALA A 24 0.81 -8.33 16.39
C ALA A 24 1.03 -6.82 16.30
N ARG A 25 0.73 -6.21 15.15
CA ARG A 25 0.80 -4.74 14.98
C ARG A 25 -0.17 -4.02 15.89
N ARG A 26 -1.43 -4.48 15.99
CA ARG A 26 -2.41 -3.89 16.90
C ARG A 26 -1.90 -3.90 18.35
N SER A 27 -1.41 -5.04 18.84
CA SER A 27 -0.82 -5.15 20.18
C SER A 27 0.44 -4.29 20.37
N ALA A 28 1.21 -4.06 19.31
CA ALA A 28 2.35 -3.14 19.36
C ALA A 28 1.89 -1.68 19.49
N LEU A 29 0.87 -1.28 18.73
CA LEU A 29 0.31 0.07 18.79
C LEU A 29 -0.43 0.32 20.12
N GLU A 30 -1.18 -0.64 20.66
CA GLU A 30 -1.87 -0.49 21.96
C GLU A 30 -0.90 -0.30 23.15
N ARG A 31 0.31 -0.86 23.06
CA ARG A 31 1.36 -0.72 24.09
C ARG A 31 2.04 0.64 24.09
N VAL A 32 2.00 1.35 22.97
CA VAL A 32 2.51 2.71 22.86
C VAL A 32 1.28 3.60 23.03
N ALA A 33 1.12 4.26 24.19
CA ALA A 33 0.08 5.27 24.32
C ALA A 33 0.33 6.32 23.23
N VAL A 34 -0.50 6.34 22.19
CA VAL A 34 -0.39 7.33 21.13
C VAL A 34 -1.48 8.35 21.37
N GLU A 35 -1.08 9.58 21.68
CA GLU A 35 -2.01 10.70 21.61
C GLU A 35 -2.47 10.82 20.16
N GLU A 36 -3.78 10.73 19.96
CA GLU A 36 -4.40 11.03 18.67
C GLU A 36 -4.39 12.53 18.50
N THR A 37 -3.64 13.02 17.53
CA THR A 37 -3.71 14.40 17.08
C THR A 37 -4.78 14.47 16.00
N GLU A 38 -5.82 15.26 16.26
CA GLU A 38 -6.83 15.57 15.26
C GLU A 38 -6.57 16.95 14.63
N TRP A 39 -6.78 17.08 13.32
CA TRP A 39 -6.78 18.36 12.62
C TRP A 39 -7.76 18.38 11.45
N GLU A 40 -8.13 19.55 10.97
CA GLU A 40 -9.00 19.74 9.81
C GLU A 40 -8.17 20.12 8.57
N TYR A 41 -8.32 19.37 7.48
CA TYR A 41 -7.71 19.71 6.19
C TYR A 41 -8.58 19.22 5.02
N ALA A 42 -8.68 20.02 3.96
CA ALA A 42 -9.51 19.73 2.78
C ALA A 42 -10.97 19.38 3.12
N GLY A 43 -11.54 20.02 4.16
CA GLY A 43 -12.91 19.80 4.62
C GLY A 43 -13.15 18.44 5.27
N ARG A 44 -12.11 17.79 5.78
CA ARG A 44 -12.17 16.53 6.50
C ARG A 44 -11.39 16.64 7.80
N THR A 45 -11.90 15.98 8.85
CA THR A 45 -11.14 15.69 10.07
C THR A 45 -10.16 14.56 9.80
N TRP A 46 -8.91 14.81 10.12
CA TRP A 46 -7.81 13.86 10.10
C TRP A 46 -7.45 13.55 11.54
N SER A 47 -7.35 12.27 11.86
CA SER A 47 -6.88 11.81 13.17
C SER A 47 -5.64 10.96 12.95
N TRP A 48 -4.51 11.39 13.49
CA TRP A 48 -3.24 10.67 13.38
C TRP A 48 -2.80 10.30 14.80
N PRO A 49 -2.55 9.03 15.12
CA PRO A 49 -1.68 8.71 16.23
C PRO A 49 -0.37 9.46 15.94
N ALA A 50 0.14 10.33 16.83
CA ALA A 50 1.38 11.12 16.70
C ALA A 50 2.68 10.27 16.50
N GLY A 51 2.60 9.23 15.70
CA GLY A 51 3.45 8.06 15.65
C GLY A 51 4.28 7.96 14.37
N GLU A 52 4.34 8.98 13.52
CA GLU A 52 5.35 9.01 12.43
C GLU A 52 6.77 9.00 12.99
N ALA A 53 6.98 9.57 14.18
CA ALA A 53 8.23 9.47 14.92
C ALA A 53 8.48 8.06 15.50
N ARG A 54 7.56 7.10 15.31
CA ARG A 54 7.70 5.75 15.88
C ARG A 54 8.18 4.77 14.82
N THR A 55 9.20 4.03 15.23
CA THR A 55 9.89 2.98 14.46
C THR A 55 8.93 2.03 13.75
N TYR A 56 7.85 1.59 14.42
CA TYR A 56 6.95 0.57 13.90
C TYR A 56 6.00 1.05 12.79
N PHE A 57 5.98 2.34 12.46
CA PHE A 57 5.16 2.81 11.34
C PHE A 57 5.75 2.37 10.00
N ARG A 58 7.07 2.53 9.86
CA ARG A 58 7.84 2.18 8.65
C ARG A 58 8.68 0.91 8.82
N GLU A 59 8.83 0.41 10.05
CA GLU A 59 9.51 -0.85 10.35
C GLU A 59 8.55 -1.90 10.92
N LEU A 60 9.01 -3.14 10.99
CA LEU A 60 8.28 -4.24 11.63
C LEU A 60 8.42 -4.19 13.15
N ALA A 61 7.28 -4.26 13.84
CA ALA A 61 7.27 -4.56 15.26
C ALA A 61 7.86 -5.97 15.53
N PRO A 62 8.43 -6.24 16.72
CA PRO A 62 9.00 -7.56 17.03
C PRO A 62 8.03 -8.73 16.75
N GLY A 63 6.77 -8.61 17.19
CA GLY A 63 5.75 -9.62 16.90
C GLY A 63 5.34 -9.71 15.43
N GLU A 64 5.54 -8.66 14.62
CA GLU A 64 5.36 -8.78 13.17
C GLU A 64 6.49 -9.59 12.55
N ARG A 65 7.73 -9.46 13.03
CA ARG A 65 8.88 -10.25 12.56
C ARG A 65 8.69 -11.73 12.89
N GLU A 66 8.30 -12.04 14.13
CA GLU A 66 7.99 -13.41 14.58
C GLU A 66 6.96 -14.09 13.66
N VAL A 67 5.92 -13.36 13.25
CA VAL A 67 4.90 -13.89 12.33
C VAL A 67 5.45 -14.19 10.93
N LEU A 68 6.42 -13.41 10.44
CA LEU A 68 7.05 -13.63 9.14
C LEU A 68 8.07 -14.78 9.18
N ASP A 69 8.77 -14.95 10.30
CA ASP A 69 9.63 -16.10 10.55
C ASP A 69 8.81 -17.39 10.62
N GLU A 70 7.66 -17.37 11.32
CA GLU A 70 6.70 -18.48 11.33
C GLU A 70 6.14 -18.77 9.93
N LEU A 71 5.80 -17.74 9.15
CA LEU A 71 5.32 -17.93 7.77
C LEU A 71 6.39 -18.60 6.90
N THR A 72 7.66 -18.22 7.07
CA THR A 72 8.78 -18.87 6.37
C THR A 72 8.81 -20.36 6.68
N ALA A 73 8.83 -20.72 7.96
CA ALA A 73 8.83 -22.13 8.39
C ALA A 73 7.58 -22.90 7.88
N GLU A 74 6.39 -22.28 7.95
CA GLU A 74 5.15 -22.89 7.46
C GLU A 74 5.14 -23.13 5.94
N LEU A 75 5.87 -22.31 5.17
CA LEU A 75 6.01 -22.48 3.72
C LEU A 75 7.07 -23.53 3.37
N ASP A 76 8.14 -23.62 4.15
CA ASP A 76 9.18 -24.65 4.00
C ASP A 76 8.60 -26.06 4.18
N GLU A 77 7.78 -26.26 5.20
CA GLU A 77 7.05 -27.51 5.43
C GLU A 77 6.17 -27.92 4.22
N VAL A 78 5.59 -26.94 3.50
CA VAL A 78 4.74 -27.21 2.33
C VAL A 78 5.58 -27.69 1.14
N VAL A 79 6.82 -27.23 1.03
CA VAL A 79 7.74 -27.64 -0.04
C VAL A 79 8.30 -29.03 0.25
N GLU A 80 8.77 -29.28 1.48
CA GLU A 80 9.26 -30.60 1.89
C GLU A 80 8.19 -31.68 1.74
N ALA A 81 6.94 -31.39 2.07
CA ALA A 81 5.83 -32.33 1.90
C ALA A 81 5.51 -32.66 0.44
N ARG A 82 5.89 -31.79 -0.51
CA ARG A 82 5.64 -31.99 -1.95
C ARG A 82 6.76 -32.72 -2.66
N ASP A 83 8.00 -32.50 -2.25
CA ASP A 83 9.17 -33.16 -2.81
C ASP A 83 10.21 -33.42 -1.70
N PRO A 84 10.20 -34.62 -1.09
CA PRO A 84 11.11 -34.97 -0.01
C PRO A 84 12.57 -35.14 -0.47
N ASP A 85 12.80 -35.27 -1.79
CA ASP A 85 14.11 -35.39 -2.41
C ASP A 85 14.59 -34.05 -3.02
N ALA A 86 13.78 -32.99 -2.94
CA ALA A 86 14.22 -31.66 -3.27
C ALA A 86 15.43 -31.34 -2.40
N LEU A 87 16.56 -31.00 -3.04
CA LEU A 87 17.62 -30.26 -2.36
C LEU A 87 16.93 -29.11 -1.60
N PRO A 88 17.39 -28.73 -0.39
CA PRO A 88 16.80 -27.62 0.36
C PRO A 88 16.96 -26.34 -0.47
N ALA A 89 16.06 -26.15 -1.42
CA ALA A 89 15.78 -24.91 -2.06
C ALA A 89 15.27 -24.08 -0.91
N GLU A 90 15.97 -22.98 -0.65
CA GLU A 90 15.62 -21.99 0.33
C GLU A 90 14.30 -21.36 -0.11
N SER A 91 13.21 -22.11 0.07
CA SER A 91 11.89 -21.53 0.14
C SER A 91 11.99 -20.59 1.32
N ARG A 92 11.78 -19.32 1.05
CA ARG A 92 11.96 -18.26 2.03
C ARG A 92 10.86 -17.27 1.77
N ALA A 93 10.17 -16.87 2.83
CA ALA A 93 9.39 -15.66 2.79
C ALA A 93 10.35 -14.49 3.07
N GLU A 94 11.02 -13.99 2.03
CA GLU A 94 11.93 -12.86 2.18
C GLU A 94 11.14 -11.54 2.15
N VAL A 95 11.36 -10.67 3.14
CA VAL A 95 10.74 -9.34 3.15
C VAL A 95 11.40 -8.46 2.10
N VAL A 96 10.67 -8.16 1.03
CA VAL A 96 11.14 -7.30 -0.08
C VAL A 96 10.61 -5.86 0.01
N GLY A 97 9.68 -5.59 0.93
CA GLY A 97 9.22 -4.23 1.16
C GLY A 97 8.35 -4.10 2.42
N ILE A 98 8.53 -3.00 3.16
CA ILE A 98 7.70 -2.67 4.31
C ILE A 98 7.09 -1.29 4.06
N GLY A 99 5.79 -1.28 3.80
CA GLY A 99 4.99 -0.07 3.74
C GLY A 99 4.22 0.16 5.03
N THR A 100 3.70 1.37 5.20
CA THR A 100 2.84 1.74 6.32
C THR A 100 1.70 0.74 6.53
N GLY A 101 1.02 0.37 5.45
CA GLY A 101 -0.14 -0.52 5.51
C GLY A 101 0.12 -1.97 5.12
N ARG A 102 1.27 -2.32 4.55
CA ARG A 102 1.51 -3.64 3.95
C ARG A 102 2.95 -4.08 4.10
N VAL A 103 3.18 -5.38 4.17
CA VAL A 103 4.51 -6.00 4.03
C VAL A 103 4.48 -6.84 2.76
N ALA A 104 5.44 -6.63 1.87
CA ALA A 104 5.64 -7.48 0.70
C ALA A 104 6.67 -8.57 1.05
N VAL A 105 6.26 -9.82 0.86
CA VAL A 105 7.13 -11.00 1.00
C VAL A 105 7.27 -11.69 -0.34
N GLU A 106 8.51 -11.93 -0.76
CA GLU A 106 8.83 -12.80 -1.87
C GLU A 106 8.71 -14.26 -1.41
N ILE A 107 8.09 -15.10 -2.24
CA ILE A 107 7.87 -16.51 -2.00
C ILE A 107 8.52 -17.26 -3.15
N THR A 108 9.69 -17.82 -2.86
CA THR A 108 10.51 -18.59 -3.80
C THR A 108 10.22 -20.08 -3.66
N GLY A 109 10.29 -20.82 -4.78
CA GLY A 109 10.19 -22.29 -4.79
C GLY A 109 9.11 -22.83 -5.75
N PRO A 110 8.98 -24.17 -5.88
CA PRO A 110 8.01 -24.84 -6.77
C PRO A 110 6.54 -24.63 -6.36
N ILE A 111 6.31 -23.75 -5.39
CA ILE A 111 5.02 -23.28 -4.90
C ILE A 111 4.26 -22.51 -6.00
N GLY A 112 4.99 -21.86 -6.93
CA GLY A 112 4.46 -21.01 -8.01
C GLY A 112 3.71 -21.72 -9.15
N GLY A 113 3.48 -23.02 -9.03
CA GLY A 113 2.70 -23.80 -10.00
C GLY A 113 3.58 -24.47 -11.04
N ARG A 114 3.82 -25.77 -10.82
CA ARG A 114 4.04 -26.72 -11.91
C ARG A 114 3.33 -28.02 -11.56
N LEU A 115 2.20 -28.26 -12.23
CA LEU A 115 1.73 -29.61 -12.46
C LEU A 115 2.54 -30.15 -13.65
N GLU A 116 3.35 -31.16 -13.40
CA GLU A 116 3.80 -32.19 -14.34
C GLU A 116 4.08 -31.72 -15.78
N ALA A 117 5.33 -31.35 -16.06
CA ALA A 117 5.86 -31.41 -17.42
C ALA A 117 7.21 -32.12 -17.34
N GLU A 118 7.26 -33.41 -17.62
CA GLU A 118 8.50 -34.14 -17.83
C GLU A 118 9.18 -33.60 -19.09
N GLY A 119 10.28 -32.85 -18.92
CA GLY A 119 11.08 -32.33 -20.02
C GLY A 119 12.27 -31.50 -19.53
N PRO A 120 13.46 -31.55 -20.19
CA PRO A 120 14.71 -30.97 -19.66
C PRO A 120 14.85 -29.45 -19.78
N GLU A 121 13.79 -28.73 -20.16
CA GLU A 121 13.78 -27.26 -20.21
C GLU A 121 12.60 -26.77 -19.38
N ALA A 122 12.83 -26.70 -18.07
CA ALA A 122 11.92 -26.09 -17.12
C ALA A 122 11.98 -24.56 -17.30
N PRO A 123 10.92 -23.86 -17.78
CA PRO A 123 10.86 -22.42 -17.56
C PRO A 123 10.83 -22.19 -16.05
N ASP A 124 11.65 -21.26 -15.57
CA ASP A 124 11.74 -20.87 -14.16
C ASP A 124 10.34 -20.76 -13.54
N CYS A 125 10.15 -21.41 -12.39
CA CYS A 125 8.95 -21.15 -11.60
C CYS A 125 9.06 -19.71 -11.11
N ASP A 126 8.44 -18.77 -11.84
CA ASP A 126 8.48 -17.34 -11.52
C ASP A 126 8.13 -17.15 -10.03
N ALA A 127 9.06 -16.60 -9.26
CA ALA A 127 8.83 -16.26 -7.86
C ALA A 127 7.57 -15.39 -7.72
N LEU A 128 6.90 -15.50 -6.58
CA LEU A 128 5.71 -14.72 -6.28
C LEU A 128 6.01 -13.67 -5.23
N VAL A 129 5.29 -12.54 -5.27
CA VAL A 129 5.27 -11.57 -4.18
C VAL A 129 3.88 -11.55 -3.57
N ALA A 130 3.78 -11.83 -2.27
CA ALA A 130 2.57 -11.63 -1.50
C ALA A 130 2.64 -10.32 -0.71
N LYS A 131 1.64 -9.45 -0.89
CA LYS A 131 1.49 -8.23 -0.08
C LYS A 131 0.50 -8.48 1.06
N LEU A 132 1.02 -8.70 2.27
CA LEU A 132 0.25 -8.93 3.49
C LEU A 132 -0.22 -7.60 4.09
N ALA A 133 -1.51 -7.47 4.36
CA ALA A 133 -2.08 -6.28 4.98
C ALA A 133 -1.69 -6.21 6.46
N ARG A 134 -1.15 -5.07 6.87
CA ARG A 134 -0.89 -4.71 8.26
C ARG A 134 -2.14 -4.07 8.87
N TYR A 135 -2.12 -3.93 10.19
CA TYR A 135 -3.17 -3.22 10.92
C TYR A 135 -2.89 -1.72 10.91
N GLY A 136 -3.95 -0.96 10.72
CA GLY A 136 -4.09 0.47 11.01
C GLY A 136 -5.57 0.77 11.28
N PRO A 137 -5.89 1.85 11.99
CA PRO A 137 -7.28 2.21 12.32
C PRO A 137 -8.11 2.64 11.10
N SER A 138 -7.46 3.15 10.05
CA SER A 138 -8.09 3.52 8.77
C SER A 138 -7.15 3.19 7.59
N ALA A 139 -7.61 3.36 6.35
CA ALA A 139 -6.78 3.16 5.15
C ALA A 139 -5.59 4.13 5.09
N GLU A 140 -5.85 5.38 5.46
CA GLU A 140 -4.89 6.48 5.58
C GLU A 140 -3.90 6.20 6.72
N MET A 141 -4.38 5.53 7.77
CA MET A 141 -3.60 5.16 8.96
C MET A 141 -2.96 3.77 8.90
N GLY A 142 -2.84 3.17 7.72
CA GLY A 142 -2.11 1.91 7.53
C GLY A 142 -2.93 0.61 7.64
N ASP A 143 -4.26 0.66 7.49
CA ASP A 143 -5.00 -0.57 7.12
C ASP A 143 -4.67 -0.92 5.67
N GLY A 144 -3.93 -2.01 5.46
CA GLY A 144 -3.56 -2.47 4.12
C GLY A 144 -4.71 -3.13 3.35
N ARG A 145 -5.80 -3.54 4.02
CA ARG A 145 -6.86 -4.32 3.38
C ARG A 145 -7.61 -3.54 2.29
N PRO A 146 -7.98 -2.26 2.48
CA PRO A 146 -8.57 -1.45 1.42
C PRO A 146 -7.70 -1.37 0.17
N GLN A 147 -6.37 -1.23 0.32
CA GLN A 147 -5.42 -1.17 -0.80
C GLN A 147 -5.41 -2.50 -1.57
N ASN A 148 -5.28 -3.62 -0.86
CA ASN A 148 -5.33 -4.97 -1.45
C ASN A 148 -6.65 -5.24 -2.19
N ARG A 149 -7.80 -4.91 -1.60
CA ARG A 149 -9.11 -5.04 -2.26
C ARG A 149 -9.22 -4.13 -3.48
N ARG A 150 -8.58 -2.98 -3.47
CA ARG A 150 -8.60 -2.04 -4.61
C ARG A 150 -7.75 -2.54 -5.76
N GLU A 151 -6.53 -3.01 -5.51
CA GLU A 151 -5.68 -3.60 -6.55
C GLU A 151 -6.38 -4.77 -7.23
N ARG A 152 -6.99 -5.69 -6.45
CA ARG A 152 -7.81 -6.77 -7.01
C ARG A 152 -8.94 -6.28 -7.90
N ARG A 153 -9.68 -5.26 -7.47
CA ARG A 153 -10.80 -4.69 -8.24
C ARG A 153 -10.33 -4.03 -9.53
N ILE A 154 -9.22 -3.30 -9.50
CA ILE A 154 -8.64 -2.69 -10.70
C ILE A 154 -8.17 -3.77 -11.67
N TRP A 155 -7.40 -4.74 -11.18
CA TRP A 155 -6.93 -5.83 -12.01
C TRP A 155 -8.09 -6.59 -12.64
N SER A 156 -9.11 -6.97 -11.86
CA SER A 156 -10.29 -7.67 -12.38
C SER A 156 -11.09 -6.86 -13.40
N ALA A 157 -11.00 -5.53 -13.38
CA ALA A 157 -11.69 -4.66 -14.32
C ALA A 157 -10.90 -4.39 -15.61
N VAL A 158 -9.56 -4.47 -15.55
CA VAL A 158 -8.67 -4.11 -16.67
C VAL A 158 -8.06 -5.35 -17.32
N GLU A 159 -7.65 -6.33 -16.52
CA GLU A 159 -7.04 -7.62 -16.90
C GLU A 159 -5.91 -7.50 -17.95
N SER A 160 -5.22 -6.36 -17.95
CA SER A 160 -4.23 -6.03 -18.95
C SER A 160 -3.21 -5.00 -18.45
N HIS A 161 -2.16 -4.84 -19.25
CA HIS A 161 -1.13 -3.79 -19.08
C HIS A 161 -1.80 -2.41 -19.01
N PRO A 162 -1.36 -1.50 -18.11
CA PRO A 162 -0.06 -1.47 -17.41
C PRO A 162 -0.03 -2.02 -15.99
N PHE A 163 -1.13 -2.53 -15.45
CA PHE A 163 -1.16 -3.02 -14.06
C PHE A 163 -0.56 -4.42 -13.97
N LEU A 164 0.38 -4.62 -13.05
CA LEU A 164 0.93 -5.95 -12.79
C LEU A 164 -0.20 -6.90 -12.34
N PRO A 165 -0.31 -8.12 -12.89
CA PRO A 165 -1.41 -9.02 -12.57
C PRO A 165 -1.53 -9.35 -11.08
N VAL A 166 -2.77 -9.37 -10.58
CA VAL A 166 -3.08 -10.03 -9.30
C VAL A 166 -3.52 -11.46 -9.58
N LEU A 167 -2.74 -12.43 -9.12
CA LEU A 167 -2.97 -13.86 -9.38
C LEU A 167 -4.00 -14.45 -8.43
N ALA A 168 -3.93 -14.04 -7.15
CA ALA A 168 -4.86 -14.45 -6.11
C ALA A 168 -4.90 -13.40 -4.99
N GLY A 169 -5.88 -13.53 -4.09
CA GLY A 169 -5.96 -12.71 -2.90
C GLY A 169 -7.13 -13.08 -2.00
N ASP A 170 -6.97 -12.74 -0.73
CA ASP A 170 -8.01 -12.91 0.30
C ASP A 170 -9.21 -11.98 0.03
N PRO A 171 -10.47 -12.48 0.02
CA PRO A 171 -11.69 -11.67 -0.16
C PRO A 171 -11.76 -10.45 0.76
N ASP A 172 -11.28 -10.58 1.99
CA ASP A 172 -11.29 -9.48 2.97
C ASP A 172 -10.11 -8.51 2.80
N GLY A 173 -9.19 -8.78 1.86
CA GLY A 173 -8.02 -7.94 1.57
C GLY A 173 -6.82 -8.22 2.45
N GLY A 174 -6.83 -9.30 3.23
CA GLY A 174 -5.71 -9.69 4.09
C GLY A 174 -4.40 -9.88 3.32
N TRP A 175 -4.47 -10.34 2.07
CA TRP A 175 -3.31 -10.43 1.19
C TRP A 175 -3.72 -10.41 -0.29
N ILE A 176 -2.76 -10.08 -1.14
CA ILE A 176 -2.78 -10.34 -2.59
C ILE A 176 -1.46 -10.95 -2.99
N ALA A 177 -1.45 -11.72 -4.07
CA ALA A 177 -0.23 -12.30 -4.62
C ALA A 177 -0.10 -11.96 -6.11
N MET A 178 1.11 -11.61 -6.50
CA MET A 178 1.48 -11.08 -7.80
C MET A 178 2.75 -11.78 -8.28
N PRO A 179 3.05 -11.78 -9.59
CA PRO A 179 4.35 -12.19 -10.08
C PRO A 179 5.47 -11.33 -9.48
N ARG A 180 6.67 -11.89 -9.30
CA ARG A 180 7.87 -11.10 -8.98
C ARG A 180 8.26 -10.26 -10.20
N ALA A 181 8.25 -8.95 -10.03
CA ALA A 181 8.81 -7.98 -10.97
C ALA A 181 10.06 -7.35 -10.36
N ASP A 182 11.06 -7.00 -11.16
CA ASP A 182 12.26 -6.32 -10.70
C ASP A 182 11.98 -4.84 -10.47
N VAL A 183 12.08 -4.42 -9.21
CA VAL A 183 11.66 -3.11 -8.72
C VAL A 183 12.78 -2.47 -7.88
N PRO A 184 13.15 -1.20 -8.14
CA PRO A 184 12.83 -0.43 -9.34
C PRO A 184 13.56 -0.99 -10.57
N PRO A 185 13.23 -0.56 -11.80
CA PRO A 185 14.04 -0.86 -12.97
C PRO A 185 15.45 -0.27 -12.81
N ASP A 186 16.41 -0.86 -13.53
CA ASP A 186 17.79 -0.38 -13.58
C ASP A 186 17.85 1.13 -13.86
N GLU A 187 18.77 1.81 -13.16
CA GLU A 187 18.90 3.26 -13.24
C GLU A 187 19.09 3.76 -14.68
N SER A 188 19.80 2.99 -15.52
CA SER A 188 20.06 3.31 -16.94
C SER A 188 18.81 3.38 -17.82
N VAL A 189 17.71 2.73 -17.41
CA VAL A 189 16.45 2.66 -18.18
C VAL A 189 15.25 3.22 -17.42
N ARG A 190 15.46 3.74 -16.20
CA ARG A 190 14.39 4.14 -15.27
C ARG A 190 13.47 5.22 -15.84
N ASP A 191 14.04 6.28 -16.40
CA ASP A 191 13.25 7.39 -16.97
C ASP A 191 12.42 6.92 -18.17
N GLU A 192 13.03 6.11 -19.04
CA GLU A 192 12.33 5.49 -20.16
C GLU A 192 11.21 4.55 -19.68
N ALA A 193 11.45 3.77 -18.62
CA ALA A 193 10.46 2.88 -18.03
C ALA A 193 9.26 3.68 -17.49
N LEU A 194 9.52 4.77 -16.76
CA LEU A 194 8.47 5.66 -16.24
C LEU A 194 7.64 6.28 -17.36
N ASP A 195 8.28 6.76 -18.44
CA ASP A 195 7.57 7.36 -19.57
C ASP A 195 6.74 6.34 -20.35
N ARG A 196 7.27 5.13 -20.57
CA ARG A 196 6.52 4.03 -21.21
C ARG A 196 5.29 3.64 -20.40
N VAL A 197 5.44 3.53 -19.08
CA VAL A 197 4.33 3.21 -18.18
C VAL A 197 3.32 4.36 -18.11
N ARG A 198 3.79 5.61 -18.05
CA ARG A 198 2.93 6.82 -18.10
C ARG A 198 2.06 6.85 -19.35
N ALA A 199 2.65 6.56 -20.51
CA ALA A 199 1.92 6.50 -21.77
C ALA A 199 0.86 5.39 -21.75
N ALA A 200 1.20 4.21 -21.23
CA ALA A 200 0.27 3.10 -21.10
C ALA A 200 -0.83 3.31 -20.04
N LEU A 201 -0.60 4.14 -19.03
CA LEU A 201 -1.60 4.56 -18.04
C LEU A 201 -2.59 5.59 -18.57
N ALA A 202 -2.30 6.27 -19.69
CA ALA A 202 -3.15 7.34 -20.22
C ALA A 202 -4.63 6.92 -20.44
N PRO A 203 -4.95 5.70 -20.91
CA PRO A 203 -6.33 5.22 -21.03
C PRO A 203 -7.00 4.86 -19.70
N HIS A 204 -6.25 4.80 -18.60
CA HIS A 204 -6.69 4.35 -17.28
C HIS A 204 -6.55 5.43 -16.19
N ARG A 205 -6.55 6.71 -16.61
CA ARG A 205 -6.32 7.86 -15.72
C ARG A 205 -7.30 7.97 -14.56
N ASP A 206 -8.52 7.48 -14.74
CA ASP A 206 -9.57 7.43 -13.73
C ASP A 206 -9.35 6.34 -12.66
N ARG A 207 -8.44 5.39 -12.91
CA ARG A 207 -8.19 4.22 -12.05
C ARG A 207 -6.90 4.34 -11.24
N PHE A 208 -5.98 5.22 -11.63
CA PHE A 208 -4.65 5.34 -11.04
C PHE A 208 -4.38 6.75 -10.51
N HIS A 209 -3.76 6.85 -9.33
CA HIS A 209 -3.33 8.12 -8.76
C HIS A 209 -1.91 8.44 -9.27
N PHE A 210 -1.73 9.51 -10.05
CA PHE A 210 -0.45 9.78 -10.71
C PHE A 210 0.72 10.12 -9.79
N ASP A 211 0.46 10.59 -8.56
CA ASP A 211 1.52 10.70 -7.54
C ASP A 211 2.14 9.35 -7.17
N GLU A 212 1.48 8.22 -7.47
CA GLU A 212 2.05 6.88 -7.28
C GLU A 212 2.94 6.46 -8.45
N LEU A 213 3.05 7.26 -9.52
CA LEU A 213 3.99 6.99 -10.60
C LEU A 213 5.39 7.42 -10.17
N LYS A 214 6.06 6.53 -9.43
CA LYS A 214 7.41 6.70 -8.93
C LYS A 214 8.26 5.47 -9.28
N PRO A 215 9.61 5.57 -9.33
CA PRO A 215 10.48 4.44 -9.66
C PRO A 215 10.19 3.17 -8.85
N GLU A 216 9.93 3.30 -7.56
CA GLU A 216 9.63 2.21 -6.62
C GLU A 216 8.31 1.49 -6.88
N ASN A 217 7.41 2.09 -7.67
CA ASN A 217 6.12 1.51 -8.04
C ASN A 217 6.10 0.99 -9.48
N VAL A 218 7.24 1.02 -10.18
CA VAL A 218 7.42 0.44 -11.51
C VAL A 218 8.30 -0.79 -11.42
N GLY A 219 7.92 -1.87 -12.09
CA GLY A 219 8.68 -3.11 -12.12
C GLY A 219 8.87 -3.66 -13.53
N ALA A 220 10.02 -4.28 -13.79
CA ALA A 220 10.25 -5.04 -15.01
C ALA A 220 9.74 -6.48 -14.84
N TYR A 221 8.89 -6.94 -15.73
CA TYR A 221 8.38 -8.31 -15.73
C TYR A 221 8.10 -8.78 -17.17
N ARG A 222 8.69 -9.92 -17.55
CA ARG A 222 8.59 -10.52 -18.89
C ARG A 222 8.82 -9.53 -20.04
N GLY A 223 9.90 -8.76 -19.92
CA GLY A 223 10.34 -7.81 -20.96
C GLY A 223 9.47 -6.55 -21.11
N ARG A 224 8.61 -6.25 -20.13
CA ARG A 224 7.77 -5.04 -20.09
C ARG A 224 7.86 -4.36 -18.72
N TYR A 225 7.52 -3.08 -18.68
CA TYR A 225 7.41 -2.30 -17.45
C TYR A 225 5.94 -2.22 -17.00
N TRP A 226 5.71 -2.43 -15.72
CA TRP A 226 4.39 -2.55 -15.11
C TRP A 226 4.30 -1.66 -13.87
N ILE A 227 3.09 -1.20 -13.56
CA ILE A 227 2.80 -0.64 -12.24
C ILE A 227 2.60 -1.80 -11.26
N VAL A 228 3.42 -1.85 -10.22
CA VAL A 228 3.37 -2.89 -9.19
C VAL A 228 2.52 -2.49 -7.99
N ASP A 229 2.35 -1.19 -7.73
CA ASP A 229 1.48 -0.65 -6.68
C ASP A 229 0.46 0.33 -7.26
N TYR A 230 -0.81 -0.01 -7.13
CA TYR A 230 -1.94 0.78 -7.63
C TYR A 230 -3.11 0.74 -6.65
N GLY A 231 -2.82 0.52 -5.37
CA GLY A 231 -3.81 0.42 -4.30
C GLY A 231 -4.39 1.75 -3.85
N ARG A 232 -3.79 2.89 -4.23
CA ARG A 232 -4.24 4.24 -3.84
C ARG A 232 -5.39 4.75 -4.73
N PRO A 233 -6.52 5.22 -4.16
CA PRO A 233 -7.62 5.81 -4.93
C PRO A 233 -7.16 6.96 -5.82
N ALA A 234 -7.71 7.08 -7.02
CA ALA A 234 -7.51 8.26 -7.87
C ALA A 234 -8.31 9.44 -7.28
N GLY A 235 -7.76 10.66 -7.33
CA GLY A 235 -8.41 11.87 -6.81
C GLY A 235 -7.48 12.69 -5.90
N ASP A 236 -8.08 13.45 -4.99
CA ASP A 236 -7.38 14.37 -4.09
C ASP A 236 -6.40 13.67 -3.13
N PRO A 237 -5.29 14.32 -2.76
CA PRO A 237 -4.26 13.74 -1.90
C PRO A 237 -4.84 13.28 -0.56
N LEU A 238 -4.63 12.00 -0.23
CA LEU A 238 -4.96 11.43 1.08
C LEU A 238 -3.81 11.54 2.09
N PHE A 239 -2.60 11.82 1.62
CA PHE A 239 -1.47 12.11 2.49
C PHE A 239 -1.24 13.61 2.45
N VAL A 240 -1.51 14.23 3.58
CA VAL A 240 -1.15 15.61 3.87
C VAL A 240 -0.11 15.48 4.96
N GLU A 241 1.07 16.03 4.73
CA GLU A 241 2.01 16.24 5.82
C GLU A 241 1.26 17.03 6.91
N PRO A 242 1.35 16.65 8.20
CA PRO A 242 0.76 17.45 9.25
C PRO A 242 1.27 18.90 9.09
N PRO A 243 0.44 19.93 9.33
CA PRO A 243 0.93 21.29 9.32
C PRO A 243 2.12 21.36 10.28
N ASP A 244 3.26 21.88 9.80
CA ASP A 244 4.38 22.17 10.67
C ASP A 244 3.85 23.00 11.84
N GLU A 245 4.21 22.65 13.08
CA GLU A 245 3.87 23.44 14.29
C GLU A 245 4.41 24.89 14.24
N SER A 246 5.05 25.28 13.12
CA SER A 246 5.74 26.54 12.91
C SER A 246 5.18 27.42 11.80
N GLU A 247 3.98 27.17 11.27
CA GLU A 247 3.29 28.19 10.46
C GLU A 247 2.38 29.07 11.35
N PRO A 248 2.81 30.29 11.72
CA PRO A 248 1.89 31.23 12.33
C PRO A 248 0.81 31.55 11.31
N HIS A 249 -0.45 31.25 11.65
CA HIS A 249 -1.60 31.75 10.93
C HIS A 249 -1.38 33.23 10.59
N PRO A 250 -1.41 33.65 9.31
CA PRO A 250 -1.53 35.06 9.02
C PRO A 250 -2.92 35.47 9.53
N THR A 251 -2.95 36.16 10.65
CA THR A 251 -4.13 36.87 11.12
C THR A 251 -4.56 37.83 10.02
N GLY A 252 -5.52 37.37 9.22
CA GLY A 252 -6.17 38.15 8.20
C GLY A 252 -6.99 39.27 8.84
N THR A 253 -6.52 40.49 8.60
CA THR A 253 -7.34 41.66 8.27
C THR A 253 -8.47 42.01 9.23
N SER A 254 -8.13 42.80 10.26
CA SER A 254 -9.03 43.84 10.77
C SER A 254 -9.34 44.82 9.63
N THR A 255 -10.50 44.65 9.01
CA THR A 255 -11.07 45.67 8.12
C THR A 255 -11.82 46.64 9.02
N GLU A 256 -11.20 47.78 9.34
CA GLU A 256 -11.91 48.93 9.92
C GLU A 256 -12.93 49.44 8.88
N PRO A 257 -14.23 49.54 9.18
CA PRO A 257 -15.14 50.37 8.42
C PRO A 257 -15.05 51.81 8.92
N GLY A 258 -14.65 52.72 8.02
CA GLY A 258 -14.54 54.14 8.28
C GLY A 258 -15.82 54.75 8.83
N ALA A 259 -15.66 55.49 9.92
CA ALA A 259 -16.68 56.38 10.46
C ALA A 259 -16.36 57.81 9.99
N ASP A 260 -16.97 58.22 8.87
CA ASP A 260 -17.33 59.63 8.68
C ASP A 260 -18.49 59.75 7.69
N ALA A 261 -19.69 59.98 8.21
CA ALA A 261 -20.84 60.48 7.46
C ALA A 261 -21.88 61.08 8.42
N GLY A 262 -21.73 62.39 8.60
CA GLY A 262 -22.77 63.42 8.67
C GLY A 262 -24.24 63.02 8.82
N GLU A 263 -24.85 63.64 9.84
CA GLU A 263 -26.08 64.43 9.77
C GLU A 263 -27.35 63.81 9.15
N ASN A 264 -28.41 63.75 9.96
CA ASN A 264 -29.74 64.04 9.45
C ASN A 264 -30.60 64.81 10.49
N PRO A 265 -31.46 65.75 10.06
CA PRO A 265 -32.07 66.81 10.85
C PRO A 265 -33.53 66.51 11.25
N GLN A 266 -34.04 67.23 12.26
CA GLN A 266 -35.37 67.86 12.38
C GLN A 266 -35.60 68.26 13.86
N ASP A 267 -35.54 69.54 14.22
CA ASP A 267 -36.54 70.62 14.07
C ASP A 267 -37.57 70.66 15.24
N ARG A 268 -37.59 71.84 15.89
CA ARG A 268 -38.68 72.48 16.66
C ARG A 268 -38.91 72.24 18.17
N SER A 269 -38.56 73.32 18.90
CA SER A 269 -39.46 74.16 19.72
C SER A 269 -39.68 73.86 21.21
N HIS A 270 -39.22 74.82 22.02
CA HIS A 270 -39.88 75.55 23.12
C HIS A 270 -40.92 74.89 24.05
N GLU A 271 -40.74 75.25 25.34
CA GLU A 271 -41.66 75.37 26.50
C GLU A 271 -41.12 74.53 27.67
N SER A 272 -40.84 75.04 28.88
CA SER A 272 -40.83 76.37 29.51
C SER A 272 -39.83 76.33 30.67
#